data_AF-A0A7S2LQN8-F1
#
_entry.id   AF-A0A7S2LQN8-F1
#
_cell.length_a   1.000
_cell.length_b   1.000
_cell.length_c   1.000
_cell.angle_alpha   90.00
_cell.angle_beta   90.00
_cell.angle_gamma   90.00
#
_symmetry.space_group_name_H-M   'P 1'
#
loop_
_entity.id
_entity.type
_entity.pdbx_description
1 polymer ?
#
loop_
_entity_poly.entity_id
_entity_poly.type
_entity_poly.pdbx_seq_one_letter_code
_entity_poly.pdbx_strand_id
1 'polypeptide(L)'
;SRRSPSGEEGYPAALDVFVRISIVGGGTLQIDYEAVNLDDAQSTVVNITNHTYFNLSGDPRRSVYDHALLIEADRFCAIDGDGVPVGLSRVEGTPFDLTRLARLGDGLLREAEDEQLRRASGYDHSFVLREVEVAASSGASPTSRG
;
A
#
# COMPACT_ATOMS: atom_id res chain seq x y z
N SER A 1 20.46 -1.27 7.22
CA SER A 1 20.25 -2.09 6.01
C SER A 1 20.13 -3.54 6.42
N ARG A 2 19.53 -4.36 5.58
CA ARG A 2 19.42 -5.81 5.74
C ARG A 2 19.93 -6.46 4.46
N ARG A 3 20.72 -7.53 4.59
CA ARG A 3 21.08 -8.40 3.46
C ARG A 3 20.19 -9.64 3.45
N SER A 4 19.59 -9.91 2.30
CA SER A 4 18.95 -11.18 1.95
C SER A 4 19.95 -12.01 1.16
N PRO A 5 20.45 -13.15 1.66
CA PRO A 5 21.31 -14.05 0.88
C PRO A 5 20.56 -14.67 -0.29
N SER A 6 21.29 -15.07 -1.34
CA SER A 6 20.74 -15.91 -2.41
C SER A 6 20.13 -17.19 -1.82
N GLY A 7 18.90 -17.50 -2.23
CA GLY A 7 18.12 -18.65 -1.78
C GLY A 7 17.27 -18.40 -0.53
N GLU A 8 17.35 -17.23 0.12
CA GLU A 8 16.51 -16.93 1.28
C GLU A 8 15.03 -16.96 0.90
N GLU A 9 14.23 -17.77 1.59
CA GLU A 9 12.79 -18.00 1.31
C GLU A 9 12.50 -18.37 -0.17
N GLY A 10 13.50 -18.88 -0.90
CA GLY A 10 13.39 -19.27 -2.31
C GLY A 10 13.68 -18.15 -3.33
N TYR A 11 14.06 -16.94 -2.91
CA TYR A 11 14.44 -15.87 -3.83
C TYR A 11 15.85 -16.10 -4.40
N PRO A 12 16.07 -15.99 -5.73
CA PRO A 12 17.27 -16.50 -6.38
C PRO A 12 18.54 -15.64 -6.16
N ALA A 13 18.41 -14.33 -6.06
CA ALA A 13 19.56 -13.42 -5.98
C ALA A 13 19.78 -12.85 -4.58
N ALA A 14 21.03 -12.54 -4.23
CA ALA A 14 21.34 -11.82 -3.00
C ALA A 14 20.94 -10.33 -3.15
N LEU A 15 20.28 -9.78 -2.13
CA LEU A 15 19.71 -8.44 -2.16
C LEU A 15 20.11 -7.65 -0.91
N ASP A 16 20.70 -6.47 -1.08
CA ASP A 16 20.81 -5.49 0.01
C ASP A 16 19.60 -4.56 -0.01
N VAL A 17 18.92 -4.45 1.13
CA VAL A 17 17.75 -3.59 1.30
C VAL A 17 18.05 -2.50 2.34
N PHE A 18 17.74 -1.27 1.95
CA PHE A 18 17.83 -0.08 2.78
C PHE A 18 16.44 0.53 2.93
N VAL A 19 16.08 0.85 4.16
CA VAL A 19 14.87 1.61 4.47
C VAL A 19 15.31 2.84 5.23
N ARG A 20 14.98 4.02 4.69
CA ARG A 20 15.19 5.30 5.38
C ARG A 20 13.84 5.81 5.84
N ILE A 21 13.69 6.00 7.14
CA ILE A 21 12.52 6.62 7.74
C ILE A 21 12.94 8.00 8.23
N SER A 22 12.26 9.04 7.79
CA SER A 22 12.57 10.42 8.17
C SER A 22 11.32 11.25 8.39
N ILE A 23 11.43 12.26 9.24
CA ILE A 23 10.43 13.34 9.33
C ILE A 23 10.98 14.53 8.56
N VAL A 24 10.30 14.91 7.48
CA VAL A 24 10.66 16.06 6.64
C VAL A 24 9.71 17.22 6.92
N GLY A 25 9.94 18.35 6.24
CA GLY A 25 9.24 19.62 6.50
C GLY A 25 7.71 19.47 6.66
N GLY A 26 7.14 20.19 7.63
CA GLY A 26 5.71 20.15 7.92
C GLY A 26 5.22 18.92 8.69
N GLY A 27 6.11 18.05 9.17
CA GLY A 27 5.73 16.85 9.93
C GLY A 27 5.43 15.63 9.06
N THR A 28 5.84 15.65 7.79
CA THR A 28 5.66 14.54 6.85
C THR A 28 6.58 13.38 7.23
N LEU A 29 6.00 12.21 7.50
CA LEU A 29 6.73 10.95 7.61
C LEU A 29 7.05 10.42 6.20
N GLN A 30 8.32 10.38 5.85
CA GLN A 30 8.81 9.86 4.58
C GLN A 30 9.50 8.51 4.80
N ILE A 31 9.20 7.55 3.92
CA ILE A 31 9.79 6.21 3.91
C ILE A 31 10.37 5.96 2.52
N ASP A 32 11.70 5.92 2.41
CA ASP A 32 12.40 5.61 1.17
C ASP A 32 12.93 4.17 1.22
N TYR A 33 12.66 3.42 0.16
CA TYR A 33 13.16 2.06 -0.03
C TYR A 33 14.20 2.04 -1.14
N GLU A 34 15.33 1.39 -0.88
CA GLU A 34 16.34 1.08 -1.89
C GLU A 34 16.68 -0.39 -1.78
N ALA A 35 16.71 -1.08 -2.92
CA ALA A 35 17.06 -2.49 -3.01
C ALA A 35 18.10 -2.67 -4.12
N VAL A 36 19.24 -3.27 -3.78
CA VAL A 36 20.37 -3.47 -4.69
C VAL A 36 20.59 -4.96 -4.87
N ASN A 37 20.41 -5.44 -6.10
CA ASN A 37 20.80 -6.80 -6.46
C ASN A 37 22.33 -6.88 -6.47
N LEU A 38 22.88 -7.85 -5.75
CA LEU A 38 24.32 -8.07 -5.62
C LEU A 38 24.85 -9.18 -6.55
N ASP A 39 23.97 -9.83 -7.31
CA ASP A 39 24.30 -10.91 -8.23
C ASP A 39 24.21 -10.44 -9.70
N ASP A 40 25.29 -10.61 -10.45
CA ASP A 40 25.38 -10.25 -11.86
C ASP A 40 24.77 -11.30 -12.81
N ALA A 41 24.58 -12.54 -12.34
CA ALA A 41 24.09 -13.66 -13.13
C ALA A 41 22.62 -14.02 -12.84
N GLN A 42 22.10 -13.59 -11.68
CA GLN A 42 20.73 -13.90 -11.26
C GLN A 42 19.90 -12.63 -11.09
N SER A 43 18.67 -12.68 -11.58
CA SER A 43 17.65 -11.66 -11.32
C SER A 43 16.70 -12.13 -10.23
N THR A 44 16.12 -11.21 -9.47
CA THR A 44 15.08 -11.49 -8.47
C THR A 44 13.92 -10.51 -8.57
N VAL A 45 12.79 -10.83 -7.96
CA VAL A 45 11.64 -9.93 -7.83
C VAL A 45 11.69 -9.19 -6.50
N VAL A 46 11.23 -7.94 -6.47
CA VAL A 46 11.19 -7.11 -5.27
C VAL A 46 9.89 -6.31 -5.27
N ASN A 47 9.08 -6.45 -4.22
CA ASN A 47 7.88 -5.65 -3.98
C ASN A 47 7.72 -5.45 -2.46
N ILE A 48 8.27 -4.36 -1.94
CA ILE A 48 8.36 -4.09 -0.49
C ILE A 48 7.39 -2.97 -0.14
N THR A 49 6.74 -3.08 1.03
CA THR A 49 5.80 -2.07 1.53
C THR A 49 6.04 -1.76 3.01
N ASN A 50 5.22 -0.86 3.56
CA ASN A 50 5.14 -0.54 4.98
C ASN A 50 3.81 -1.03 5.55
N HIS A 51 3.83 -1.75 6.67
CA HIS A 51 2.62 -2.34 7.28
C HIS A 51 2.07 -1.52 8.46
N THR A 52 2.09 -0.18 8.36
CA THR A 52 1.57 0.70 9.42
C THR A 52 0.05 0.67 9.47
N TYR A 53 -0.49 0.66 10.70
CA TYR A 53 -1.91 0.82 10.97
C TYR A 53 -2.20 2.22 11.50
N PHE A 54 -3.21 2.87 10.91
CA PHE A 54 -3.68 4.18 11.37
C PHE A 54 -4.97 4.04 12.17
N ASN A 55 -4.98 4.61 13.37
CA ASN A 55 -6.21 4.84 14.13
C ASN A 55 -6.16 6.25 14.74
N LEU A 56 -6.84 7.19 14.09
CA LEU A 56 -6.84 8.62 14.45
C LEU A 56 -7.53 8.92 15.79
N SER A 57 -8.19 7.94 16.41
CA SER A 57 -8.78 8.12 17.73
C SER A 57 -7.72 8.14 18.85
N GLY A 58 -6.51 7.62 18.59
CA GLY A 58 -5.48 7.42 19.60
C GLY A 58 -5.78 6.29 20.61
N ASP A 59 -6.92 5.61 20.49
CA ASP A 59 -7.30 4.47 21.33
C ASP A 59 -7.51 3.22 20.46
N PRO A 60 -6.62 2.21 20.52
CA PRO A 60 -6.72 1.01 19.69
C PRO A 60 -7.97 0.18 19.96
N ARG A 61 -8.71 0.45 21.04
CA ARG A 61 -9.98 -0.22 21.36
C ARG A 61 -11.16 0.39 20.61
N ARG A 62 -11.02 1.59 20.04
CA ARG A 62 -12.06 2.21 19.22
C ARG A 62 -11.92 1.77 17.76
N SER A 63 -13.02 1.40 17.13
CA SER A 63 -13.02 1.04 15.72
C SER A 63 -12.70 2.25 14.84
N VAL A 64 -12.31 1.98 13.61
CA VAL A 64 -12.04 3.00 12.58
C VAL A 64 -13.29 3.38 11.77
N TYR A 65 -14.48 2.90 12.16
CA TYR A 65 -15.70 3.05 11.36
C TYR A 65 -16.10 4.51 11.13
N ASP A 66 -15.76 5.38 12.08
CA ASP A 66 -16.02 6.82 11.99
C ASP A 66 -14.99 7.58 11.16
N HIS A 67 -13.86 6.96 10.80
CA HIS A 67 -12.84 7.61 9.99
C HIS A 67 -13.33 7.74 8.56
N ALA A 68 -13.04 8.88 7.95
CA ALA A 68 -13.35 9.13 6.56
C ALA A 68 -12.11 8.84 5.69
N LEU A 69 -12.32 8.15 4.57
CA LEU A 69 -11.28 7.79 3.62
C LEU A 69 -11.70 8.22 2.21
N LEU A 70 -10.71 8.67 1.43
CA LEU A 70 -10.80 8.89 0.00
C LEU A 70 -9.62 8.16 -0.63
N ILE A 71 -9.90 7.34 -1.64
CA ILE A 71 -8.90 6.66 -2.46
C ILE A 71 -9.16 7.04 -3.90
N GLU A 72 -8.15 7.61 -4.56
CA GLU A 72 -8.21 7.95 -5.97
C GLU A 72 -8.03 6.69 -6.83
N ALA A 73 -9.02 5.81 -6.86
CA ALA A 73 -8.98 4.54 -7.58
C ALA A 73 -10.36 4.17 -8.13
N ASP A 74 -10.45 3.84 -9.42
CA ASP A 74 -11.71 3.41 -10.04
C ASP A 74 -11.88 1.88 -10.04
N ARG A 75 -10.82 1.15 -9.66
CA ARG A 75 -10.77 -0.32 -9.66
C ARG A 75 -10.02 -0.87 -8.45
N PHE A 76 -10.35 -2.09 -8.08
CA PHE A 76 -9.62 -2.89 -7.09
C PHE A 76 -9.37 -4.31 -7.61
N CYS A 77 -8.39 -5.01 -7.05
CA CYS A 77 -8.13 -6.42 -7.30
C CYS A 77 -9.12 -7.27 -6.50
N ALA A 78 -10.09 -7.87 -7.17
CA ALA A 78 -11.01 -8.82 -6.56
C ALA A 78 -10.26 -10.11 -6.19
N ILE A 79 -10.63 -10.72 -5.06
CA ILE A 79 -10.03 -11.93 -4.50
C ILE A 79 -10.98 -13.11 -4.59
N ASP A 80 -10.47 -14.34 -4.62
CA ASP A 80 -11.23 -15.57 -4.39
C ASP A 80 -11.43 -15.90 -2.90
N GLY A 81 -11.90 -17.11 -2.60
CA GLY A 81 -12.13 -17.56 -1.22
C GLY A 81 -10.86 -17.77 -0.40
N ASP A 82 -9.69 -17.86 -1.05
CA ASP A 82 -8.39 -18.01 -0.40
C ASP A 82 -7.65 -16.66 -0.30
N GLY A 83 -8.29 -15.56 -0.71
CA GLY A 83 -7.68 -14.23 -0.71
C GLY A 83 -6.78 -13.96 -1.92
N VAL A 84 -6.77 -14.84 -2.92
CA VAL A 84 -5.90 -14.70 -4.09
C VAL A 84 -6.54 -13.76 -5.11
N PRO A 85 -5.83 -12.74 -5.64
CA PRO A 85 -6.35 -11.87 -6.68
C PRO A 85 -6.75 -12.63 -7.95
N VAL A 86 -7.99 -12.47 -8.40
CA VAL A 86 -8.55 -13.12 -9.60
C VAL A 86 -8.81 -12.17 -10.77
N GLY A 87 -8.82 -10.86 -10.54
CA GLY A 87 -9.05 -9.88 -11.60
C GLY A 87 -9.37 -8.49 -11.08
N LEU A 88 -9.63 -7.56 -12.00
CA LEU A 88 -9.99 -6.19 -11.66
C LEU A 88 -11.52 -6.02 -11.65
N SER A 89 -12.03 -5.40 -10.59
CA SER A 89 -13.43 -5.00 -10.43
C SER A 89 -13.55 -3.49 -10.31
N ARG A 90 -14.67 -2.93 -10.77
CA ARG A 90 -14.97 -1.49 -10.59
C ARG A 90 -15.40 -1.23 -9.16
N VAL A 91 -15.02 -0.06 -8.63
CA VAL A 91 -15.46 0.37 -7.30
C VAL A 91 -16.88 0.94 -7.31
N GLU A 92 -17.30 1.58 -8.41
CA GLU A 92 -18.57 2.29 -8.54
C GLU A 92 -19.77 1.41 -8.14
N GLY A 93 -20.59 1.93 -7.22
CA GLY A 93 -21.80 1.24 -6.73
C GLY A 93 -21.53 0.11 -5.72
N THR A 94 -20.27 -0.15 -5.37
CA THR A 94 -19.89 -1.17 -4.37
C THR A 94 -19.49 -0.52 -3.04
N PRO A 95 -19.35 -1.27 -1.94
CA PRO A 95 -18.75 -0.77 -0.70
C PRO A 95 -17.29 -0.32 -0.84
N PHE A 96 -16.63 -0.61 -1.97
CA PHE A 96 -15.27 -0.17 -2.28
C PHE A 96 -15.24 1.21 -2.96
N ASP A 97 -16.40 1.84 -3.22
CA ASP A 97 -16.45 3.20 -3.77
C ASP A 97 -16.02 4.25 -2.73
N LEU A 98 -14.72 4.44 -2.67
CA LEU A 98 -14.05 5.47 -1.86
C LEU A 98 -13.52 6.60 -2.75
N THR A 99 -14.06 6.76 -3.96
CA THR A 99 -13.66 7.82 -4.91
C THR A 99 -14.06 9.22 -4.46
N ARG A 100 -14.97 9.29 -3.48
CA ARG A 100 -15.34 10.47 -2.71
C ARG A 100 -15.13 10.18 -1.24
N LEU A 101 -14.89 11.23 -0.45
CA LEU A 101 -14.70 11.10 0.98
C LEU A 101 -15.92 10.41 1.62
N ALA A 102 -15.71 9.23 2.18
CA ALA A 102 -16.76 8.39 2.76
C ALA A 102 -16.29 7.81 4.10
N ARG A 103 -17.23 7.56 5.03
CA ARG A 103 -16.90 6.90 6.30
C ARG A 103 -16.65 5.42 6.04
N LEU A 104 -15.60 4.86 6.63
CA LEU A 104 -15.29 3.43 6.49
C LEU A 104 -16.45 2.53 6.94
N GLY A 105 -17.20 2.94 7.96
CA GLY A 105 -18.38 2.22 8.45
C GLY A 105 -19.50 2.08 7.41
N ASP A 106 -19.69 3.06 6.51
CA ASP A 106 -20.75 3.02 5.51
C ASP A 106 -20.56 1.88 4.50
N GLY A 107 -19.30 1.49 4.27
CA GLY A 107 -18.95 0.32 3.45
C GLY A 107 -18.81 -0.96 4.28
N LEU A 108 -18.02 -0.94 5.37
CA LEU A 108 -17.73 -2.13 6.19
C LEU A 108 -18.99 -2.80 6.76
N LEU A 109 -20.03 -2.04 7.09
CA LEU A 109 -21.28 -2.59 7.61
C LEU A 109 -22.14 -3.32 6.55
N ARG A 110 -21.73 -3.28 5.27
CA ARG A 110 -22.39 -3.96 4.15
C ARG A 110 -21.79 -5.34 3.86
N GLU A 111 -21.00 -5.90 4.77
CA GLU A 111 -20.38 -7.22 4.61
C GLU A 111 -21.39 -8.30 4.21
N ALA A 112 -22.57 -8.35 4.84
CA ALA A 112 -23.60 -9.33 4.49
C ALA A 112 -24.14 -9.21 3.05
N GLU A 113 -23.93 -8.07 2.40
CA GLU A 113 -24.47 -7.74 1.06
C GLU A 113 -23.41 -7.87 -0.04
N ASP A 114 -22.12 -7.80 0.30
CA ASP A 114 -21.01 -7.79 -0.66
C ASP A 114 -20.10 -9.00 -0.52
N GLU A 115 -19.88 -9.72 -1.62
CA GLU A 115 -19.10 -10.95 -1.62
C GLU A 115 -17.62 -10.73 -1.30
N GLN A 116 -17.04 -9.63 -1.76
CA GLN A 116 -15.62 -9.32 -1.55
C GLN A 116 -15.35 -8.94 -0.10
N LEU A 117 -16.25 -8.18 0.52
CA LEU A 117 -16.18 -7.92 1.97
C LEU A 117 -16.29 -9.20 2.81
N ARG A 118 -17.19 -10.14 2.46
CA ARG A 118 -17.30 -11.43 3.19
C ARG A 118 -16.02 -12.26 3.09
N ARG A 119 -15.42 -12.33 1.90
CA ARG A 119 -14.20 -13.09 1.65
C ARG A 119 -13.03 -12.58 2.51
N ALA A 120 -12.96 -11.27 2.73
CA ALA A 120 -11.90 -10.62 3.49
C ALA A 120 -12.24 -10.29 4.96
N SER A 121 -13.48 -10.51 5.40
CA SER A 121 -14.00 -9.99 6.67
C SER A 121 -13.75 -8.48 6.84
N GLY A 122 -13.93 -7.72 5.75
CA GLY A 122 -13.65 -6.29 5.67
C GLY A 122 -12.88 -5.90 4.41
N TYR A 123 -12.08 -4.83 4.49
CA TYR A 123 -11.22 -4.40 3.40
C TYR A 123 -9.85 -5.07 3.47
N ASP A 124 -9.61 -6.03 2.58
CA ASP A 124 -8.28 -6.63 2.35
C ASP A 124 -7.95 -6.73 0.84
N HIS A 125 -8.07 -5.60 0.14
CA HIS A 125 -7.96 -5.56 -1.32
C HIS A 125 -6.97 -4.49 -1.77
N SER A 126 -6.25 -4.80 -2.85
CA SER A 126 -5.40 -3.80 -3.52
C SER A 126 -6.25 -2.87 -4.39
N PHE A 127 -6.17 -1.57 -4.16
CA PHE A 127 -6.77 -0.55 -5.03
C PHE A 127 -5.80 -0.16 -6.15
N VAL A 128 -6.32 -0.03 -7.37
CA VAL A 128 -5.56 0.44 -8.54
C VAL A 128 -5.69 1.96 -8.61
N LEU A 129 -4.66 2.65 -8.12
CA LEU A 129 -4.62 4.11 -8.10
C LEU A 129 -4.74 4.68 -9.51
N ARG A 130 -5.49 5.77 -9.64
CA ARG A 130 -5.47 6.60 -10.84
C ARG A 130 -4.07 7.17 -11.01
N GLU A 131 -3.66 7.33 -12.26
CA GLU A 131 -2.48 8.13 -12.55
C GLU A 131 -2.79 9.57 -12.13
N VAL A 132 -2.09 10.03 -11.11
CA VAL A 132 -2.07 11.44 -10.74
C VAL A 132 -0.81 12.01 -11.39
N GLU A 133 -0.97 12.97 -12.30
CA GLU A 133 0.19 13.76 -12.75
C GLU A 133 0.77 14.46 -11.52
N VAL A 134 1.89 13.94 -11.03
CA VAL A 134 2.67 14.64 -10.01
C VAL A 134 3.35 15.80 -10.72
N ALA A 135 2.79 17.01 -10.56
CA ALA A 135 3.48 18.22 -10.96
C ALA A 135 4.87 18.22 -10.32
N ALA A 136 5.92 18.15 -11.15
CA ALA A 136 7.29 18.04 -10.68
C ALA A 136 7.58 19.20 -9.71
N SER A 137 7.70 18.90 -8.42
CA SER A 137 8.25 19.86 -7.47
C SER A 137 9.73 20.01 -7.81
N SER A 138 10.15 21.22 -8.15
CA SER A 138 11.54 21.56 -8.48
C SER A 138 12.43 21.46 -7.23
N GLY A 139 12.78 20.24 -6.85
CA GLY A 139 13.82 19.97 -5.86
C GLY A 139 15.19 20.22 -6.48
N ALA A 140 15.82 21.34 -6.13
CA ALA A 140 17.20 21.63 -6.51
C ALA A 140 18.14 20.53 -6.02
N SER A 141 18.96 19.98 -6.92
CA SER A 141 20.00 19.00 -6.59
C SER A 141 20.98 19.57 -5.56
N PRO A 142 21.38 18.82 -4.52
CA PRO A 142 22.51 19.22 -3.69
C PRO A 142 23.78 19.09 -4.54
N THR A 143 24.40 20.22 -4.87
CA THR A 143 25.73 20.27 -5.48
C THR A 143 26.71 19.50 -4.59
N SER A 144 27.39 18.52 -5.17
CA SER A 144 28.54 17.86 -4.57
C SER A 144 29.61 18.91 -4.21
N ARG A 145 30.15 18.84 -3.00
CA ARG A 145 31.39 19.51 -2.65
C ARG A 145 32.48 18.46 -2.48
N GLY A 146 33.52 18.62 -3.30
CA GLY A 146 34.95 18.46 -3.01
C GLY A 146 35.40 17.19 -2.34
#